data_AF-A0A428RH19-F1
#
_entry.id   AF-A0A428RH19-F1
#
_cell.length_a   1.000
_cell.length_b   1.000
_cell.length_c   1.000
_cell.angle_alpha   90.00
_cell.angle_beta   90.00
_cell.angle_gamma   90.00
#
_symmetry.space_group_name_H-M   'P 1'
#
loop_
_entity.id
_entity.type
_entity.pdbx_description
1 polymer ?
#
loop_
_entity_poly.entity_id
_entity_poly.type
_entity_poly.pdbx_seq_one_letter_code
_entity_poly.pdbx_strand_id
1 'polypeptide(L)'
;SSTPSANDLLALHKHLVQRADVQSEDPLDRFNVEPSCSDDCPDCIQERESKETGFATGMGSAEEYKPKERVDWVRISQNMSKPRWVFDGRGVIDSREMVKLGVRVESVGRQHRF
;
A
#
# COMPACT_ATOMS: atom_id res chain seq x y z
N SER A 1 -38.07 -18.64 1.03
CA SER A 1 -37.30 -17.47 1.48
C SER A 1 -35.95 -17.52 0.80
N SER A 2 -35.60 -16.55 -0.05
CA SER A 2 -34.31 -16.50 -0.72
C SER A 2 -33.27 -15.93 0.24
N THR A 3 -32.31 -16.75 0.66
CA THR A 3 -31.16 -16.25 1.44
C THR A 3 -30.36 -15.27 0.58
N PRO A 4 -30.07 -14.07 1.08
CA PRO A 4 -29.28 -13.08 0.34
C PRO A 4 -27.89 -13.66 0.01
N SER A 5 -27.38 -13.32 -1.17
CA SER A 5 -26.05 -13.75 -1.59
C SER A 5 -24.95 -12.97 -0.86
N ALA A 6 -23.72 -13.45 -0.92
CA ALA A 6 -22.56 -12.72 -0.37
C ALA A 6 -22.39 -11.32 -1.00
N ASN A 7 -22.74 -11.17 -2.28
CA ASN A 7 -22.68 -9.89 -2.99
C ASN A 7 -23.75 -8.92 -2.50
N ASP A 8 -24.96 -9.41 -2.23
CA ASP A 8 -26.05 -8.56 -1.69
C ASP A 8 -25.68 -8.01 -0.31
N LEU A 9 -25.06 -8.87 0.52
CA LEU A 9 -24.57 -8.47 1.85
C LEU A 9 -23.41 -7.47 1.75
N LEU A 10 -22.49 -7.65 0.80
CA LEU A 10 -21.39 -6.71 0.58
C LEU A 10 -21.88 -5.35 0.10
N ALA A 11 -22.89 -5.32 -0.78
CA ALA A 11 -23.51 -4.09 -1.25
C ALA A 11 -24.21 -3.35 -0.10
N LEU A 12 -24.94 -4.07 0.75
CA LEU A 12 -25.58 -3.51 1.93
C LEU A 12 -24.56 -2.93 2.92
N HIS A 13 -23.49 -3.66 3.22
CA HIS A 13 -22.41 -3.18 4.10
C HIS A 13 -21.82 -1.86 3.60
N LYS A 14 -21.45 -1.78 2.31
CA LYS A 14 -20.91 -0.55 1.69
C LYS A 14 -21.88 0.62 1.79
N HIS A 15 -23.16 0.36 1.56
CA HIS A 15 -24.20 1.38 1.64
C HIS A 15 -24.34 1.93 3.07
N LEU A 16 -24.26 1.06 4.09
CA LEU A 16 -24.36 1.47 5.50
C LEU A 16 -23.14 2.29 5.94
N VAL A 17 -21.92 1.86 5.60
CA VAL A 17 -20.67 2.57 5.94
C VAL A 17 -20.62 3.99 5.32
N GLN A 18 -21.29 4.21 4.19
CA GLN A 18 -21.33 5.53 3.54
C GLN A 18 -22.28 6.53 4.21
N ARG A 19 -23.12 6.10 5.16
CA ARG A 19 -24.07 7.00 5.79
C ARG A 19 -23.47 7.69 7.02
N ALA A 20 -23.75 8.99 7.16
CA ALA A 20 -23.24 9.78 8.28
C ALA A 20 -23.81 9.37 9.65
N ASP A 21 -24.97 8.70 9.69
CA ASP A 21 -25.62 8.22 10.91
C ASP A 21 -25.02 6.89 11.44
N VAL A 22 -24.23 6.19 10.62
CA VAL A 22 -23.60 4.92 10.98
C VAL A 22 -22.11 5.16 11.22
N GLN A 23 -21.66 4.95 12.46
CA GLN A 23 -20.26 5.16 12.87
C GLN A 23 -19.48 3.84 13.07
N SER A 24 -20.09 2.70 12.71
CA SER A 24 -19.46 1.38 12.84
C SER A 24 -18.81 0.97 11.52
N GLU A 25 -17.55 0.53 11.60
CA GLU A 25 -16.83 -0.11 10.49
C GLU A 25 -17.39 -1.51 10.18
N ASP A 26 -18.13 -2.13 11.11
CA ASP A 26 -18.88 -3.37 10.87
C ASP A 26 -20.37 -3.18 11.22
N PRO A 27 -21.16 -2.58 10.33
CA PRO A 27 -22.58 -2.32 10.57
C PRO A 27 -23.46 -3.57 10.49
N LEU A 28 -22.91 -4.72 10.06
CA LEU A 28 -23.66 -5.97 9.97
C LEU A 28 -23.25 -6.97 11.07
N ASP A 29 -22.27 -6.62 11.91
CA ASP A 29 -21.72 -7.46 12.99
C ASP A 29 -21.36 -8.87 12.49
N ARG A 30 -20.68 -8.91 11.33
CA ARG A 30 -20.31 -10.15 10.64
C ARG A 30 -18.83 -10.48 10.77
N PHE A 31 -18.00 -9.52 11.14
CA PHE A 31 -16.58 -9.71 11.32
C PHE A 31 -16.32 -10.30 12.69
N ASN A 32 -15.36 -11.22 12.74
CA ASN A 32 -14.87 -11.68 14.03
C ASN A 32 -14.05 -10.57 14.67
N VAL A 33 -14.15 -10.44 15.99
CA VAL A 33 -13.32 -9.52 16.75
C VAL A 33 -11.85 -9.88 16.53
N GLU A 34 -11.06 -8.89 16.13
CA GLU A 34 -9.62 -9.06 15.98
C GLU A 34 -9.00 -9.39 17.35
N PRO A 35 -8.18 -10.45 17.45
CA PRO A 35 -7.53 -10.77 18.72
C PRO A 35 -6.56 -9.66 19.12
N SER A 36 -6.41 -9.42 20.42
CA SER A 36 -5.41 -8.50 20.94
C SER A 36 -4.01 -8.93 20.50
N CYS A 37 -3.25 -8.00 19.92
CA CYS A 37 -1.83 -8.21 19.65
C CYS A 37 -1.03 -8.33 20.95
N SER A 38 0.13 -8.99 20.88
CA SER A 38 1.14 -8.91 21.94
C SER A 38 1.69 -7.50 22.07
N ASP A 39 2.18 -7.13 23.25
CA ASP A 39 2.77 -5.79 23.50
C ASP A 39 3.96 -5.47 22.58
N ASP A 40 4.69 -6.50 22.15
CA ASP A 40 5.86 -6.39 21.26
C ASP A 40 5.51 -6.50 19.76
N CYS A 41 4.25 -6.29 19.37
CA CYS A 41 3.84 -6.36 17.96
C CYS A 41 4.49 -5.22 17.14
N PRO A 42 5.37 -5.53 16.17
CA PRO A 42 6.09 -4.50 15.41
C PRO A 42 5.13 -3.61 14.61
N ASP A 43 4.05 -4.18 14.09
CA ASP A 43 3.06 -3.45 13.30
C ASP A 43 2.29 -2.42 14.15
N CYS A 44 1.88 -2.80 15.38
CA CYS A 44 1.18 -1.89 16.30
C CYS A 44 2.10 -0.79 16.86
N ILE A 45 3.36 -1.13 17.13
CA ILE A 45 4.38 -0.15 17.54
C ILE A 45 4.58 0.87 16.43
N GLN A 46 4.77 0.40 15.19
CA GLN A 46 4.93 1.23 14.01
C GLN A 46 3.70 2.11 13.74
N GLU A 47 2.50 1.57 13.89
CA GLU A 47 1.25 2.32 13.72
C GLU A 47 1.16 3.46 14.74
N ARG A 48 1.45 3.20 16.03
CA ARG A 48 1.46 4.22 17.08
C ARG A 48 2.47 5.32 16.79
N GLU A 49 3.70 4.96 16.46
CA GLU A 49 4.76 5.91 16.11
C GLU A 49 4.41 6.72 14.85
N SER A 50 3.77 6.09 13.86
CA SER A 50 3.31 6.76 12.64
C SER A 50 2.23 7.82 12.91
N LYS A 51 1.34 7.58 13.88
CA LYS A 51 0.29 8.53 14.30
C LYS A 51 0.87 9.72 15.03
N GLU A 52 1.90 9.52 15.85
CA GLU A 52 2.60 10.58 16.57
C GLU A 52 3.45 11.45 15.63
N THR A 53 4.10 10.82 14.65
CA THR A 53 5.05 11.49 13.75
C THR A 53 4.44 11.98 12.44
N GLY A 54 3.24 11.48 12.07
CA GLY A 54 2.58 11.76 10.79
C GLY A 54 3.19 11.03 9.59
N PHE A 55 4.10 10.08 9.81
CA PHE A 55 4.75 9.31 8.74
C PHE A 55 4.20 7.88 8.68
N ALA A 56 3.24 7.64 7.78
CA ALA A 56 2.76 6.29 7.49
C ALA A 56 3.85 5.49 6.75
N THR A 57 4.63 4.71 7.48
CA THR A 57 5.65 3.80 6.95
C THR A 57 5.00 2.47 6.55
N GLY A 58 4.07 2.54 5.60
CA GLY A 58 3.59 1.34 4.92
C GLY A 58 4.77 0.69 4.20
N MET A 59 5.26 -0.43 4.75
CA MET A 59 6.48 -1.19 4.42
C MET A 59 7.80 -0.63 4.98
N GLY A 60 8.38 -1.43 5.88
CA GLY A 60 9.82 -1.48 6.11
C GLY A 60 10.25 -0.85 7.42
N SER A 61 11.00 -1.63 8.21
CA SER A 61 11.81 -1.21 9.35
C SER A 61 12.32 0.23 9.20
N ALA A 62 11.72 1.12 9.99
CA ALA A 62 12.03 2.53 10.01
C ALA A 62 13.37 2.77 10.69
N GLU A 63 14.46 2.69 9.93
CA GLU A 63 15.68 3.43 10.28
C GLU A 63 16.16 4.37 9.17
N GLU A 64 15.58 4.34 7.95
CA GLU A 64 16.09 5.22 6.88
C GLU A 64 15.07 5.65 5.82
N TYR A 65 13.77 5.75 6.14
CA TYR A 65 12.86 6.42 5.21
C TYR A 65 12.93 7.94 5.41
N LYS A 66 13.84 8.60 4.69
CA LYS A 66 13.92 10.07 4.63
C LYS A 66 12.91 10.60 3.61
N PRO A 67 11.81 11.22 4.04
CA PRO A 67 10.82 11.78 3.12
C PRO A 67 11.48 12.87 2.28
N LYS A 68 11.31 12.81 0.95
CA LYS A 68 11.83 13.74 -0.07
C LYS A 68 13.29 13.53 -0.51
N GLU A 69 14.03 12.58 0.04
CA GLU A 69 15.34 12.25 -0.53
C GLU A 69 15.18 11.56 -1.89
N ARG A 70 15.80 12.10 -2.94
CA ARG A 70 15.79 11.49 -4.27
C ARG A 70 16.79 10.35 -4.27
N VAL A 71 16.32 9.15 -4.60
CA VAL A 71 17.15 7.96 -4.74
C VAL A 71 18.12 8.13 -5.92
N ASP A 72 19.40 7.82 -5.70
CA ASP A 72 20.43 7.79 -6.74
C ASP A 72 20.32 6.50 -7.57
N TRP A 73 19.51 6.57 -8.62
CA TRP A 73 19.29 5.46 -9.55
C TRP A 73 20.53 5.11 -10.38
N VAL A 74 21.48 6.04 -10.56
CA VAL A 74 22.72 5.76 -11.28
C VAL A 74 23.52 4.72 -10.48
N ARG A 75 23.73 4.98 -9.19
CA ARG A 75 24.42 4.05 -8.28
C ARG A 75 23.70 2.72 -8.16
N ILE A 76 22.37 2.72 -8.06
CA ILE A 76 21.60 1.47 -7.93
C ILE A 76 21.74 0.61 -9.18
N SER A 77 21.55 1.20 -10.38
CA SER A 77 21.58 0.46 -11.64
C SER A 77 22.92 -0.24 -11.90
N GLN A 78 24.03 0.32 -11.41
CA GLN A 78 25.37 -0.27 -11.53
C GLN A 78 25.51 -1.59 -10.76
N ASN A 79 24.81 -1.70 -9.63
CA ASN A 79 24.90 -2.87 -8.74
C ASN A 79 23.81 -3.92 -8.99
N MET A 80 22.85 -3.64 -9.87
CA MET A 80 21.79 -4.59 -10.21
C MET A 80 22.29 -5.70 -11.14
N SER A 81 21.82 -6.92 -10.86
CA SER A 81 21.93 -8.06 -11.78
C SER A 81 21.27 -7.75 -13.12
N LYS A 82 21.89 -8.21 -14.21
CA LYS A 82 21.31 -8.11 -15.55
C LYS A 82 20.44 -9.35 -15.84
N PRO A 83 19.27 -9.20 -16.50
CA PRO A 83 18.63 -7.94 -16.90
C PRO A 83 18.04 -7.18 -15.70
N ARG A 84 18.09 -5.84 -15.73
CA ARG A 84 17.67 -4.98 -14.62
C ARG A 84 16.18 -4.65 -14.73
N TRP A 85 15.43 -4.92 -13.66
CA TRP A 85 13.98 -4.71 -13.62
C TRP A 85 13.55 -3.86 -12.42
N VAL A 86 12.56 -2.99 -12.63
CA VAL A 86 11.84 -2.24 -11.60
C VAL A 86 10.33 -2.38 -11.88
N PHE A 87 9.55 -2.69 -10.85
CA PHE A 87 8.09 -2.77 -10.94
C PHE A 87 7.50 -1.60 -10.14
N ASP A 88 6.90 -0.64 -10.83
CA ASP A 88 6.36 0.59 -10.27
C ASP A 88 4.83 0.51 -10.12
N GLY A 89 4.37 0.11 -8.94
CA GLY A 89 2.94 0.03 -8.63
C GLY A 89 2.25 1.39 -8.43
N ARG A 90 2.99 2.48 -8.26
CA ARG A 90 2.45 3.80 -7.88
C ARG A 90 2.68 4.90 -8.93
N GLY A 91 3.44 4.61 -9.98
CA GLY A 91 3.72 5.56 -11.07
C GLY A 91 4.68 6.69 -10.65
N VAL A 92 5.59 6.42 -9.72
CA VAL A 92 6.55 7.39 -9.17
C VAL A 92 7.86 7.41 -9.98
N ILE A 93 8.16 6.33 -10.71
CA ILE A 93 9.41 6.17 -11.44
C ILE A 93 9.32 6.83 -12.82
N ASP A 94 10.35 7.61 -13.19
CA ASP A 94 10.50 8.11 -14.55
C ASP A 94 11.11 7.02 -15.45
N SER A 95 10.25 6.30 -16.16
CA SER A 95 10.67 5.21 -17.05
C SER A 95 11.64 5.66 -18.14
N ARG A 96 11.57 6.92 -18.61
CA ARG A 96 12.43 7.43 -19.70
C ARG A 96 13.86 7.59 -19.24
N GLU A 97 14.06 8.12 -18.03
CA GLU A 97 15.40 8.24 -17.43
C GLU A 97 15.96 6.85 -17.07
N MET A 98 15.12 5.95 -16.55
CA MET A 98 15.54 4.59 -16.19
C MET A 98 16.00 3.75 -17.39
N VAL A 99 15.38 3.94 -18.56
CA VAL A 99 15.82 3.28 -19.81
C VAL A 99 17.24 3.70 -20.21
N LYS A 100 17.64 4.96 -19.97
CA LYS A 100 19.02 5.42 -20.22
C LYS A 100 20.05 4.70 -19.33
N LEU A 101 19.62 4.24 -18.15
CA LEU A 101 20.43 3.44 -17.23
C LEU A 101 20.39 1.93 -17.54
N GLY A 102 19.68 1.53 -18.60
CA GLY A 102 19.49 0.13 -18.97
C GLY A 102 18.62 -0.65 -17.97
N VAL A 103 17.69 0.05 -17.31
CA VAL A 103 16.69 -0.54 -16.41
C VAL A 103 15.34 -0.62 -17.13
N ARG A 104 14.70 -1.79 -17.04
CA ARG A 104 13.36 -2.03 -17.55
C ARG A 104 12.33 -1.74 -16.46
N VAL A 105 11.37 -0.88 -16.75
CA VAL A 105 10.32 -0.48 -15.80
C VAL A 105 8.97 -0.99 -16.27
N GLU A 106 8.27 -1.73 -15.42
CA GLU A 106 6.87 -2.10 -15.60
C GLU A 106 6.01 -1.32 -14.61
N SER A 107 4.98 -0.62 -15.09
CA SER A 107 4.12 0.22 -14.22
C SER A 107 2.67 -0.26 -14.23
N VAL A 108 2.02 -0.22 -13.07
CA VAL A 108 0.59 -0.54 -12.98
C VAL A 108 -0.26 0.64 -13.46
N GLY A 109 -1.32 0.37 -14.23
CA GLY A 109 -2.33 1.36 -14.60
C GLY A 109 -1.94 2.36 -15.70
N ARG A 110 -0.73 2.27 -16.27
CA ARG A 110 -0.32 3.03 -17.46
C ARG A 110 -0.17 2.08 -18.64
N GLN A 111 -0.92 2.30 -19.71
CA GLN A 111 -0.70 1.57 -20.97
C GLN A 111 0.63 1.99 -21.57
N HIS A 112 1.50 1.02 -21.88
CA HIS A 112 2.77 1.24 -22.59
C HIS A 112 2.52 1.96 -23.92
N ARG A 113 2.69 3.28 -23.94
CA ARG A 113 2.90 4.04 -25.18
C ARG A 113 4.40 4.18 -25.38
N PHE A 114 4.92 3.29 -26.23
CA PHE A 114 6.23 3.42 -26.85
C PHE A 114 6.30 4.70 -27.69
#